data_AF-A0A9W9QFB9-F1
#
_entry.id   AF-A0A9W9QFB9-F1
#
_cell.length_a   1.000
_cell.length_b   1.000
_cell.length_c   1.000
_cell.angle_alpha   90.00
_cell.angle_beta   90.00
_cell.angle_gamma   90.00
#
_symmetry.space_group_name_H-M   'P 1'
#
loop_
_entity.id
_entity.type
_entity.pdbx_description
1 polymer ?
#
loop_
_entity_poly.entity_id
_entity_poly.type
_entity_poly.pdbx_seq_one_letter_code
_entity_poly.pdbx_strand_id
1 'polypeptide(L)'
;MDTWALAGAIKYGPKNATMTNNSKFMLTELWADIAAHYNPYLGNMVGPYDRAYTRDIVSNSAVIDYFWWGLFGYGVGPQPNKLEADLLFDVAQGAALALVMDVVADHISKKDLSWLGSKSSWDGERMITKKVPDALGADADQYVPAIVQWAGDKSHTPRPYMALFSLYPTASTIDAVAGPNSLDISYPNTTQEGSDMFTFVLAQLPPSWTLVEKKVVRGLEDLPCLNLSIEANGLEKQPVIYGTSVEDNRVYNISYVVPPTFSGVPKISFKFEYTC
;
A
#
# COMPACT_ATOMS: atom_id res chain seq x y z
N MET A 1 3.03 -16.86 -4.59
CA MET A 1 1.99 -15.84 -4.80
C MET A 1 0.65 -16.50 -5.07
N ASP A 2 -0.42 -15.99 -4.47
CA ASP A 2 -1.77 -16.56 -4.56
C ASP A 2 -2.28 -16.62 -6.00
N THR A 3 -1.98 -15.61 -6.82
CA THR A 3 -2.33 -15.59 -8.26
C THR A 3 -1.84 -16.83 -9.01
N TRP A 4 -0.58 -17.23 -8.82
CA TRP A 4 -0.03 -18.41 -9.50
C TRP A 4 -0.71 -19.69 -9.04
N ALA A 5 -0.94 -19.83 -7.73
CA ALA A 5 -1.59 -21.01 -7.15
C ALA A 5 -3.03 -21.15 -7.63
N LEU A 6 -3.81 -20.07 -7.63
CA LEU A 6 -5.20 -20.04 -8.08
C LEU A 6 -5.30 -20.33 -9.59
N ALA A 7 -4.50 -19.66 -10.42
CA ALA A 7 -4.49 -19.91 -11.85
C ALA A 7 -4.00 -21.33 -12.20
N GLY A 8 -2.99 -21.83 -11.48
CA GLY A 8 -2.51 -23.20 -11.59
C GLY A 8 -3.57 -24.23 -11.20
N ALA A 9 -4.34 -23.98 -10.13
CA ALA A 9 -5.46 -24.84 -9.74
C ALA A 9 -6.57 -24.87 -10.80
N ILE A 10 -6.88 -23.74 -11.43
CA ILE A 10 -7.84 -23.67 -12.55
C ILE A 10 -7.34 -24.49 -13.75
N LYS A 11 -6.06 -24.35 -14.10
CA LYS A 11 -5.49 -24.95 -15.31
C LYS A 11 -5.18 -26.44 -15.18
N TYR A 12 -4.66 -26.84 -14.03
CA TYR A 12 -4.05 -28.16 -13.81
C TYR A 12 -4.68 -28.94 -12.66
N GLY A 13 -5.53 -28.32 -11.85
CA GLY A 13 -6.14 -28.96 -10.68
C GLY A 13 -7.18 -30.03 -11.04
N PRO A 14 -7.45 -31.00 -10.15
CA PRO A 14 -8.51 -31.98 -10.34
C PRO A 14 -9.87 -31.29 -10.47
N LYS A 15 -10.65 -31.66 -11.49
CA LYS A 15 -11.93 -30.99 -11.83
C LYS A 15 -12.95 -30.94 -10.70
N ASN A 16 -12.94 -31.93 -9.80
CA ASN A 16 -13.91 -32.04 -8.71
C ASN A 16 -13.35 -31.60 -7.35
N ALA A 17 -12.12 -31.08 -7.29
CA ALA A 17 -11.56 -30.59 -6.03
C ALA A 17 -12.20 -29.24 -5.66
N THR A 18 -12.53 -29.09 -4.37
CA THR A 18 -13.09 -27.84 -3.82
C THR A 18 -12.24 -26.62 -4.17
N MET A 19 -10.91 -26.75 -4.09
CA MET A 19 -9.99 -25.66 -4.44
C MET A 19 -10.13 -25.23 -5.90
N THR A 20 -10.10 -26.17 -6.86
CA THR A 20 -10.25 -25.90 -8.30
C THR A 20 -11.56 -25.17 -8.61
N ASN A 21 -12.66 -25.61 -7.99
CA ASN A 21 -13.99 -25.04 -8.21
C ASN A 21 -14.09 -23.59 -7.73
N ASN A 22 -13.49 -23.28 -6.57
CA ASN A 22 -13.52 -21.94 -6.00
C ASN A 22 -12.44 -21.00 -6.57
N SER A 23 -11.38 -21.55 -7.17
CA SER A 23 -10.24 -20.75 -7.65
C SER A 23 -10.61 -19.72 -8.71
N LYS A 24 -11.60 -20.02 -9.57
CA LYS A 24 -12.08 -19.06 -10.58
C LYS A 24 -12.65 -17.80 -9.95
N PHE A 25 -13.51 -17.98 -8.94
CA PHE A 25 -14.10 -16.89 -8.18
C PHE A 25 -13.01 -16.11 -7.44
N MET A 26 -12.17 -16.82 -6.67
CA MET A 26 -11.11 -16.19 -5.88
C MET A 26 -10.11 -15.40 -6.75
N LEU A 27 -9.71 -15.93 -7.91
CA LEU A 27 -8.80 -15.25 -8.83
C LEU A 27 -9.43 -13.99 -9.42
N THR A 28 -10.71 -14.06 -9.80
CA THR A 28 -11.45 -12.92 -10.35
C THR A 28 -11.56 -11.80 -9.32
N GLU A 29 -12.00 -12.13 -8.10
CA GLU A 29 -12.14 -11.15 -7.01
C GLU A 29 -10.78 -10.58 -6.57
N LEU A 30 -9.72 -11.40 -6.55
CA LEU A 30 -8.37 -10.95 -6.25
C LEU A 30 -7.89 -9.90 -7.25
N TRP A 31 -8.06 -10.14 -8.56
CA TRP A 31 -7.62 -9.18 -9.57
C TRP A 31 -8.51 -7.93 -9.65
N ALA A 32 -9.80 -8.04 -9.37
CA ALA A 32 -10.67 -6.89 -9.16
C ALA A 32 -10.18 -6.03 -7.98
N ASP A 33 -9.72 -6.68 -6.89
CA ASP A 33 -9.17 -5.99 -5.73
C ASP A 33 -7.83 -5.33 -6.00
N ILE A 34 -6.92 -6.01 -6.71
CA ILE A 34 -5.66 -5.44 -7.20
C ILE A 34 -5.94 -4.21 -8.08
N ALA A 35 -6.90 -4.30 -9.01
CA ALA A 35 -7.28 -3.17 -9.86
C ALA A 35 -7.90 -2.02 -9.06
N ALA A 36 -8.65 -2.33 -8.00
CA ALA A 36 -9.14 -1.33 -7.07
C ALA A 36 -7.96 -0.56 -6.45
N HIS A 37 -6.97 -1.25 -5.90
CA HIS A 37 -5.89 -0.64 -5.13
C HIS A 37 -4.72 -0.11 -5.98
N TYR A 38 -4.66 -0.45 -7.26
CA TYR A 38 -3.64 0.07 -8.18
C TYR A 38 -3.90 1.54 -8.55
N ASN A 39 -2.86 2.36 -8.35
CA ASN A 39 -2.78 3.75 -8.78
C ASN A 39 -1.89 3.86 -10.02
N PRO A 40 -2.46 4.05 -11.23
CA PRO A 40 -1.71 4.14 -12.47
C PRO A 40 -0.94 5.45 -12.63
N TYR A 41 -1.16 6.48 -11.81
CA TYR A 41 -0.37 7.71 -11.84
C TYR A 41 0.96 7.50 -11.10
N LEU A 42 0.90 6.99 -9.87
CA LEU A 42 2.08 6.63 -9.09
C LEU A 42 2.78 5.38 -9.64
N GLY A 43 2.05 4.52 -10.34
CA GLY A 43 2.53 3.19 -10.70
C GLY A 43 2.71 2.30 -9.48
N ASN A 44 1.89 2.47 -8.45
CA ASN A 44 2.01 1.75 -7.17
C ASN A 44 0.62 1.33 -6.66
N MET A 45 0.54 0.47 -5.64
CA MET A 45 -0.70 0.01 -5.03
C MET A 45 -0.60 -0.04 -3.50
N VAL A 46 -1.72 0.13 -2.82
CA VAL A 46 -1.79 0.26 -1.34
C VAL A 46 -2.26 -1.01 -0.61
N GLY A 47 -1.97 -2.21 -1.15
CA GLY A 47 -2.45 -3.47 -0.56
C GLY A 47 -1.38 -4.55 -0.35
N PRO A 48 -1.73 -5.67 0.29
CA PRO A 48 -0.81 -6.74 0.68
C PRO A 48 -0.55 -7.75 -0.46
N TYR A 49 -0.78 -7.37 -1.71
CA TYR A 49 -0.82 -8.28 -2.86
C TYR A 49 0.53 -8.87 -3.24
N ASP A 50 1.61 -8.30 -2.69
CA ASP A 50 2.94 -8.87 -2.84
C ASP A 50 3.88 -8.51 -1.69
N ARG A 51 4.92 -9.34 -1.53
CA ARG A 51 6.05 -9.09 -0.67
C ARG A 51 7.02 -8.13 -1.37
N ALA A 52 6.64 -6.88 -1.52
CA ALA A 52 7.64 -5.86 -1.70
C ALA A 52 8.36 -5.70 -0.35
N TYR A 53 9.70 -5.72 -0.35
CA TYR A 53 10.52 -5.42 0.84
C TYR A 53 10.28 -3.99 1.37
N THR A 54 9.53 -3.19 0.60
CA THR A 54 9.14 -1.82 0.90
C THR A 54 7.69 -1.59 0.45
N ARG A 55 7.12 -0.41 0.74
CA ARG A 55 5.82 0.02 0.20
C ARG A 55 5.96 0.74 -1.15
N ASP A 56 7.16 0.76 -1.73
CA ASP A 56 7.46 1.34 -3.04
C ASP A 56 7.90 0.27 -4.05
N ILE A 57 6.92 -0.17 -4.84
CA ILE A 57 7.09 -1.19 -5.88
C ILE A 57 7.75 -0.62 -7.15
N VAL A 58 7.89 0.71 -7.25
CA VAL A 58 8.55 1.36 -8.39
C VAL A 58 10.06 1.49 -8.15
N SER A 59 10.52 1.25 -6.92
CA SER A 59 11.93 1.25 -6.58
C SER A 59 12.45 -0.11 -6.12
N ASN A 60 11.57 -1.10 -5.90
CA ASN A 60 11.93 -2.44 -5.42
C ASN A 60 11.20 -3.51 -6.23
N SER A 61 11.78 -4.71 -6.30
CA SER A 61 11.17 -5.84 -6.98
C SER A 61 9.93 -6.34 -6.24
N ALA A 62 8.96 -6.75 -7.03
CA ALA A 62 7.81 -7.49 -6.57
C ALA A 62 7.44 -8.52 -7.66
N VAL A 63 7.20 -9.77 -7.26
CA VAL A 63 6.70 -10.86 -8.11
C VAL A 63 5.45 -10.45 -8.91
N ILE A 64 4.62 -9.54 -8.38
CA ILE A 64 3.34 -9.14 -8.98
C ILE A 64 3.58 -8.34 -10.27
N ASP A 65 4.71 -7.66 -10.37
CA ASP A 65 5.11 -6.89 -11.55
C ASP A 65 5.28 -7.80 -12.78
N TYR A 66 5.65 -9.07 -12.59
CA TYR A 66 5.73 -10.02 -13.71
C TYR A 66 4.39 -10.39 -14.28
N PHE A 67 3.31 -10.31 -13.51
CA PHE A 67 1.98 -10.43 -14.08
C PHE A 67 1.69 -9.24 -14.98
N TRP A 68 2.12 -8.02 -14.62
CA TRP A 68 2.05 -6.88 -15.54
C TRP A 68 2.88 -7.10 -16.80
N TRP A 69 4.09 -7.62 -16.68
CA TRP A 69 4.92 -7.90 -17.86
C TRP A 69 4.29 -8.94 -18.78
N GLY A 70 3.72 -10.00 -18.22
CA GLY A 70 3.04 -11.03 -19.00
C GLY A 70 1.72 -10.58 -19.62
N LEU A 71 0.97 -9.71 -18.93
CA LEU A 71 -0.33 -9.21 -19.41
C LEU A 71 -0.20 -8.06 -20.42
N PHE A 72 0.78 -7.17 -20.22
CA PHE A 72 0.86 -5.88 -20.94
C PHE A 72 2.20 -5.63 -21.62
N GLY A 73 3.23 -6.43 -21.31
CA GLY A 73 4.60 -6.21 -21.74
C GLY A 73 5.40 -5.33 -20.77
N TYR A 74 6.74 -5.44 -20.86
CA TYR A 74 7.66 -4.64 -20.06
C TYR A 74 7.47 -3.13 -20.27
N GLY A 75 7.54 -2.35 -19.19
CA GLY A 75 7.41 -0.89 -19.23
C GLY A 75 5.98 -0.38 -19.01
N VAL A 76 5.05 -1.28 -18.68
CA VAL A 76 3.68 -0.97 -18.26
C VAL A 76 3.50 -1.44 -16.83
N GLY A 77 2.92 -0.60 -15.97
CA GLY A 77 2.57 -1.00 -14.60
C GLY A 77 3.45 -0.47 -13.48
N PRO A 78 3.35 -1.09 -12.30
CA PRO A 78 4.34 -1.02 -11.22
C PRO A 78 5.59 -1.80 -11.64
N GLN A 79 6.74 -1.15 -11.68
CA GLN A 79 8.01 -1.85 -11.89
C GLN A 79 9.19 -0.94 -11.57
N PRO A 80 10.31 -1.51 -11.10
CA PRO A 80 11.56 -0.80 -10.98
C PRO A 80 12.16 -0.40 -12.34
N ASN A 81 13.09 0.55 -12.29
CA ASN A 81 13.85 0.98 -13.46
C ASN A 81 14.70 -0.17 -14.02
N LYS A 82 15.03 -0.10 -15.31
CA LYS A 82 15.94 -1.07 -15.94
C LYS A 82 17.25 -1.11 -15.16
N LEU A 83 17.78 -2.32 -14.96
CA LEU A 83 19.06 -2.61 -14.29
C LEU A 83 19.03 -2.51 -12.75
N GLU A 84 17.86 -2.35 -12.12
CA GLU A 84 17.75 -2.54 -10.67
C GLU A 84 18.00 -4.01 -10.31
N ALA A 85 18.93 -4.23 -9.37
CA ALA A 85 19.45 -5.57 -9.02
C ALA A 85 18.48 -6.40 -8.17
N ASP A 86 17.44 -5.76 -7.62
CA ASP A 86 16.49 -6.36 -6.69
C ASP A 86 15.58 -7.43 -7.35
N LEU A 87 15.58 -7.54 -8.68
CA LEU A 87 14.75 -8.49 -9.44
C LEU A 87 15.27 -9.94 -9.45
N LEU A 88 16.47 -10.21 -8.91
CA LEU A 88 17.20 -11.47 -9.15
C LEU A 88 16.43 -12.72 -8.69
N PHE A 89 15.77 -12.67 -7.54
CA PHE A 89 15.05 -13.83 -7.01
C PHE A 89 13.72 -14.06 -7.72
N ASP A 90 13.02 -12.98 -8.03
CA ASP A 90 11.67 -13.07 -8.55
C ASP A 90 11.70 -13.41 -10.06
N VAL A 91 12.72 -12.97 -10.82
CA VAL A 91 12.80 -13.20 -12.28
C VAL A 91 12.89 -14.69 -12.62
N ALA A 92 13.47 -15.49 -11.72
CA ALA A 92 13.53 -16.94 -11.87
C ALA A 92 12.13 -17.60 -11.89
N GLN A 93 11.11 -16.93 -11.33
CA GLN A 93 9.74 -17.42 -11.33
C GLN A 93 9.02 -17.14 -12.67
N GLY A 94 9.52 -16.22 -13.50
CA GLY A 94 8.84 -15.74 -14.69
C GLY A 94 8.41 -16.84 -15.67
N ALA A 95 9.25 -17.87 -15.86
CA ALA A 95 8.91 -19.00 -16.73
C ALA A 95 7.70 -19.81 -16.21
N ALA A 96 7.58 -19.97 -14.89
CA ALA A 96 6.44 -20.65 -14.27
C ALA A 96 5.16 -19.79 -14.32
N LEU A 97 5.29 -18.47 -14.20
CA LEU A 97 4.16 -17.54 -14.33
C LEU A 97 3.63 -17.49 -15.77
N ALA A 98 4.51 -17.56 -16.77
CA ALA A 98 4.13 -17.57 -18.19
C ALA A 98 3.18 -18.73 -18.54
N LEU A 99 3.27 -19.87 -17.86
CA LEU A 99 2.41 -21.03 -18.07
C LEU A 99 0.95 -20.80 -17.69
N VAL A 100 0.66 -19.78 -16.87
CA VAL A 100 -0.70 -19.51 -16.35
C VAL A 100 -1.22 -18.12 -16.75
N MET A 101 -0.47 -17.36 -17.56
CA MET A 101 -0.81 -15.97 -17.89
C MET A 101 -2.11 -15.84 -18.70
N ASP A 102 -2.37 -16.81 -19.58
CA ASP A 102 -3.63 -16.92 -20.32
C ASP A 102 -4.83 -17.07 -19.37
N VAL A 103 -4.71 -17.96 -18.39
CA VAL A 103 -5.75 -18.18 -17.38
C VAL A 103 -5.95 -16.95 -16.51
N VAL A 104 -4.88 -16.25 -16.14
CA VAL A 104 -5.00 -14.98 -15.41
C VAL A 104 -5.75 -13.95 -16.24
N ALA A 105 -5.35 -13.73 -17.49
CA ALA A 105 -6.00 -12.76 -18.38
C ALA A 105 -7.50 -13.01 -18.56
N ASP A 106 -7.92 -14.28 -18.67
CA ASP A 106 -9.33 -14.68 -18.79
C ASP A 106 -10.19 -14.36 -17.56
N HIS A 107 -9.57 -14.13 -16.39
CA HIS A 107 -10.25 -13.83 -15.13
C HIS A 107 -10.13 -12.37 -14.71
N ILE A 108 -9.60 -11.50 -15.58
CA ILE A 108 -9.60 -10.05 -15.38
C ILE A 108 -10.67 -9.44 -16.27
N SER A 109 -11.55 -8.59 -15.70
CA SER A 109 -12.56 -7.91 -16.51
C SER A 109 -11.88 -7.00 -17.55
N LYS A 110 -12.50 -6.81 -18.73
CA LYS A 110 -11.94 -5.90 -19.76
C LYS A 110 -11.70 -4.48 -19.23
N LYS A 111 -12.57 -4.02 -18.33
CA LYS A 111 -12.45 -2.72 -17.67
C LYS A 111 -11.19 -2.67 -16.80
N ASP A 112 -11.00 -3.67 -15.96
CA ASP A 112 -9.85 -3.73 -15.05
C ASP A 112 -8.55 -3.95 -15.82
N LEU A 113 -8.56 -4.80 -16.84
CA LEU A 113 -7.41 -5.00 -17.73
C LEU A 113 -6.97 -3.68 -18.38
N SER A 114 -7.93 -2.90 -18.89
CA SER A 114 -7.64 -1.57 -19.43
C SER A 114 -7.13 -0.59 -18.37
N TRP A 115 -7.63 -0.67 -17.15
CA TRP A 115 -7.21 0.20 -16.04
C TRP A 115 -5.78 -0.11 -15.58
N LEU A 116 -5.48 -1.39 -15.35
CA LEU A 116 -4.18 -1.90 -14.92
C LEU A 116 -3.08 -1.58 -15.94
N GLY A 117 -3.40 -1.64 -17.24
CA GLY A 117 -2.47 -1.29 -18.33
C GLY A 117 -2.30 0.21 -18.58
N SER A 118 -3.05 1.08 -17.88
CA SER A 118 -3.04 2.51 -18.16
C SER A 118 -1.83 3.24 -17.56
N LYS A 119 -1.43 4.34 -18.22
CA LYS A 119 -0.41 5.29 -17.72
C LYS A 119 -1.03 6.65 -17.41
N SER A 120 -2.29 6.64 -16.99
CA SER A 120 -3.12 7.84 -16.96
C SER A 120 -2.60 8.83 -15.92
N SER A 121 -2.44 10.09 -16.33
CA SER A 121 -2.53 11.21 -15.41
C SER A 121 -3.94 11.20 -14.80
N TRP A 122 -4.03 11.29 -13.48
CA TRP A 122 -5.31 11.22 -12.77
C TRP A 122 -5.76 12.64 -12.38
N ASP A 123 -7.01 12.96 -12.69
CA ASP A 123 -7.68 14.20 -12.29
C ASP A 123 -9.04 13.81 -11.71
N GLY A 124 -9.15 13.79 -10.38
CA GLY A 124 -10.35 13.35 -9.66
C GLY A 124 -10.05 12.72 -8.29
N GLU A 125 -11.09 12.17 -7.66
CA GLU A 125 -10.98 11.40 -6.41
C GLU A 125 -11.39 9.95 -6.67
N ARG A 126 -10.61 9.00 -6.13
CA ARG A 126 -10.95 7.59 -6.15
C ARG A 126 -10.96 7.07 -4.72
N MET A 127 -12.14 6.73 -4.25
CA MET A 127 -12.34 6.15 -2.92
C MET A 127 -12.70 4.68 -3.06
N ILE A 128 -12.03 3.84 -2.25
CA ILE A 128 -12.35 2.43 -2.11
C ILE A 128 -12.81 2.24 -0.67
N THR A 129 -14.07 1.89 -0.50
CA THR A 129 -14.60 1.50 0.81
C THR A 129 -14.86 0.01 0.74
N LYS A 130 -14.00 -0.78 1.40
CA LYS A 130 -14.13 -2.24 1.47
C LYS A 130 -14.22 -2.66 2.93
N LYS A 131 -15.25 -3.46 3.25
CA LYS A 131 -15.33 -4.19 4.51
C LYS A 131 -14.75 -5.58 4.25
N VAL A 132 -13.68 -5.95 4.96
CA VAL A 132 -13.04 -7.25 4.82
C VAL A 132 -13.27 -8.04 6.10
N PRO A 133 -14.14 -9.06 6.08
CA PRO A 133 -14.34 -9.91 7.24
C PRO A 133 -13.10 -10.79 7.47
N ASP A 134 -12.60 -10.81 8.69
CA ASP A 134 -11.36 -11.47 9.16
C ASP A 134 -11.55 -12.96 9.51
N ALA A 135 -12.79 -13.45 9.46
CA ALA A 135 -13.09 -14.88 9.63
C ALA A 135 -14.45 -15.24 8.99
N LEU A 136 -14.84 -16.52 9.06
CA LEU A 136 -16.18 -17.01 8.74
C LEU A 136 -17.25 -16.57 9.78
N GLY A 137 -17.15 -15.36 10.35
CA GLY A 137 -18.03 -14.80 11.37
C GLY A 137 -18.21 -13.28 11.19
N ALA A 138 -19.34 -12.74 11.65
CA ALA A 138 -19.82 -11.40 11.29
C ALA A 138 -19.06 -10.22 11.93
N ASP A 139 -18.14 -10.47 12.87
CA ASP A 139 -17.62 -9.44 13.80
C ASP A 139 -16.08 -9.36 13.88
N ALA A 140 -15.35 -9.86 12.88
CA ALA A 140 -13.88 -9.82 12.87
C ALA A 140 -13.39 -8.94 11.71
N ASP A 141 -12.47 -8.00 11.97
CA ASP A 141 -11.90 -7.04 11.01
C ASP A 141 -10.38 -7.25 10.85
N GLN A 142 -9.89 -7.20 9.60
CA GLN A 142 -8.48 -7.42 9.27
C GLN A 142 -7.59 -6.26 9.73
N TYR A 143 -6.35 -6.59 10.08
CA TYR A 143 -5.23 -5.66 10.27
C TYR A 143 -4.85 -4.92 8.97
N VAL A 144 -5.48 -3.77 8.73
CA VAL A 144 -5.16 -2.86 7.63
C VAL A 144 -4.26 -1.75 8.17
N PRO A 145 -2.96 -1.70 7.85
CA PRO A 145 -2.18 -0.51 8.16
C PRO A 145 -2.80 0.65 7.37
N ALA A 146 -3.20 1.70 8.09
CA ALA A 146 -3.64 2.92 7.46
C ALA A 146 -2.43 3.55 6.74
N ILE A 147 -2.44 3.51 5.40
CA ILE A 147 -1.34 3.98 4.54
C ILE A 147 -1.83 5.19 3.73
N VAL A 148 -0.99 6.22 3.67
CA VAL A 148 -1.15 7.35 2.78
C VAL A 148 0.05 7.39 1.85
N GLN A 149 -0.20 7.41 0.54
CA GLN A 149 0.81 7.58 -0.50
C GLN A 149 0.50 8.84 -1.32
N TRP A 150 1.52 9.57 -1.71
CA TRP A 150 1.38 10.73 -2.61
C TRP A 150 2.60 10.88 -3.51
N ALA A 151 2.49 11.71 -4.54
CA ALA A 151 3.61 12.08 -5.39
C ALA A 151 4.44 13.17 -4.70
N GLY A 152 5.45 12.76 -3.93
CA GLY A 152 6.37 13.66 -3.23
C GLY A 152 7.27 14.45 -4.17
N ASP A 153 7.59 13.90 -5.34
CA ASP A 153 8.19 14.63 -6.46
C ASP A 153 7.48 14.29 -7.77
N LYS A 154 6.59 15.17 -8.20
CA LYS A 154 5.82 15.05 -9.45
C LYS A 154 6.69 15.09 -10.72
N SER A 155 7.89 15.68 -10.64
CA SER A 155 8.76 15.88 -11.79
C SER A 155 9.65 14.67 -12.10
N HIS A 156 9.78 13.74 -11.15
CA HIS A 156 10.54 12.52 -11.34
C HIS A 156 9.93 11.66 -12.48
N THR A 157 10.80 11.03 -13.27
CA THR A 157 10.43 10.20 -14.41
C THR A 157 11.03 8.79 -14.28
N PRO A 158 10.37 7.73 -14.78
CA PRO A 158 9.16 7.74 -15.61
C PRO A 158 7.85 7.89 -14.82
N ARG A 159 7.90 7.81 -13.50
CA ARG A 159 6.79 7.98 -12.56
C ARG A 159 7.18 9.02 -11.52
N PRO A 160 6.22 9.76 -10.92
CA PRO A 160 6.49 10.57 -9.74
C PRO A 160 7.21 9.77 -8.65
N TYR A 161 8.10 10.40 -7.91
CA TYR A 161 8.69 9.79 -6.72
C TYR A 161 7.60 9.72 -5.66
N MET A 162 7.24 8.51 -5.24
CA MET A 162 6.17 8.29 -4.27
C MET A 162 6.72 8.50 -2.86
N ALA A 163 6.02 9.26 -2.04
CA ALA A 163 6.28 9.38 -0.61
C ALA A 163 5.10 8.76 0.16
N LEU A 164 5.37 8.24 1.36
CA LEU A 164 4.33 7.61 2.16
C LEU A 164 4.49 7.82 3.64
N PHE A 165 3.37 7.75 4.36
CA PHE A 165 3.39 7.36 5.76
C PHE A 165 2.35 6.29 6.03
N SER A 166 2.64 5.42 6.99
CA SER A 166 1.74 4.35 7.40
C SER A 166 1.71 4.18 8.90
N LEU A 167 0.55 3.83 9.46
CA LEU A 167 0.46 3.39 10.84
C LEU A 167 1.35 2.15 11.03
N TYR A 168 2.32 2.24 11.93
CA TYR A 168 3.00 1.08 12.50
C TYR A 168 2.07 0.48 13.54
N PRO A 169 1.53 -0.71 13.31
CA PRO A 169 0.30 -1.04 14.01
C PRO A 169 0.67 -1.85 15.27
N THR A 170 0.48 -1.20 16.41
CA THR A 170 0.87 -1.68 17.75
C THR A 170 -0.26 -2.44 18.44
N ALA A 171 -1.49 -2.29 17.97
CA ALA A 171 -2.69 -2.85 18.55
C ALA A 171 -3.35 -3.89 17.63
N SER A 172 -4.06 -4.85 18.22
CA SER A 172 -4.74 -5.93 17.47
C SER A 172 -6.07 -5.49 16.85
N THR A 173 -6.69 -4.42 17.33
CA THR A 173 -7.92 -3.85 16.74
C THR A 173 -7.77 -2.34 16.54
N ILE A 174 -8.16 -1.86 15.36
CA ILE A 174 -8.17 -0.43 15.03
C ILE A 174 -9.46 -0.12 14.26
N ASP A 175 -9.94 1.11 14.37
CA ASP A 175 -10.93 1.66 13.43
C ASP A 175 -10.24 2.72 12.58
N ALA A 176 -10.12 2.46 11.27
CA ALA A 176 -9.42 3.31 10.31
C ALA A 176 -10.34 3.64 9.12
N VAL A 177 -10.74 4.90 9.00
CA VAL A 177 -11.71 5.36 8.01
C VAL A 177 -11.02 6.31 7.04
N ALA A 178 -10.83 5.88 5.80
CA ALA A 178 -10.39 6.73 4.71
C ALA A 178 -11.58 7.47 4.08
N GLY A 179 -11.48 8.79 3.98
CA GLY A 179 -12.42 9.66 3.29
C GLY A 179 -11.73 10.48 2.20
N PRO A 180 -12.47 11.22 1.36
CA PRO A 180 -11.90 12.21 0.46
C PRO A 180 -10.96 13.15 1.23
N ASN A 181 -9.67 13.12 0.85
CA ASN A 181 -8.64 13.95 1.47
C ASN A 181 -8.57 13.83 3.00
N SER A 182 -8.96 12.69 3.58
CA SER A 182 -8.92 12.52 5.03
C SER A 182 -8.69 11.09 5.47
N LEU A 183 -8.14 10.94 6.66
CA LEU A 183 -7.95 9.66 7.32
C LEU A 183 -8.21 9.83 8.81
N ASP A 184 -9.14 9.05 9.33
CA ASP A 184 -9.43 8.96 10.76
C ASP A 184 -8.95 7.61 11.28
N ILE A 185 -8.21 7.60 12.39
CA ILE A 185 -7.75 6.36 13.02
C ILE A 185 -8.05 6.43 14.51
N SER A 186 -8.64 5.37 15.07
CA SER A 186 -8.90 5.26 16.50
C SER A 186 -8.65 3.86 17.03
N TYR A 187 -8.43 3.77 18.34
CA TYR A 187 -8.33 2.49 19.06
C TYR A 187 -9.59 2.27 19.91
N PRO A 188 -10.63 1.62 19.37
CA PRO A 188 -11.91 1.48 20.06
C PRO A 188 -11.80 0.62 21.32
N ASN A 189 -10.93 -0.40 21.32
CA ASN A 189 -10.61 -1.18 22.51
C ASN A 189 -9.39 -0.57 23.22
N THR A 190 -9.62 0.33 24.17
CA THR A 190 -8.56 1.05 24.89
C THR A 190 -7.80 0.21 25.91
N THR A 191 -8.22 -1.04 26.14
CA THR A 191 -7.59 -1.94 27.12
C THR A 191 -6.64 -2.96 26.48
N GLN A 192 -6.59 -3.01 25.15
CA GLN A 192 -5.67 -3.90 24.44
C GLN A 192 -4.22 -3.41 24.53
N GLU A 193 -3.27 -4.33 24.42
CA GLU A 193 -1.86 -3.96 24.30
C GLU A 193 -1.63 -3.10 23.05
N GLY A 194 -0.82 -2.05 23.19
CA GLY A 194 -0.43 -1.15 22.11
C GLY A 194 -1.45 -0.09 21.69
N SER A 195 -2.60 0.04 22.38
CA SER A 195 -3.53 1.16 22.19
C SER A 195 -3.10 2.46 22.90
N ASP A 196 -1.94 2.45 23.55
CA ASP A 196 -1.35 3.57 24.28
C ASP A 196 -0.51 4.51 23.39
N MET A 197 -0.36 4.20 22.10
CA MET A 197 0.42 5.02 21.18
C MET A 197 -0.02 4.85 19.71
N PHE A 198 -0.02 5.94 18.97
CA PHE A 198 -0.03 5.92 17.50
C PHE A 198 1.40 6.17 17.01
N THR A 199 1.96 5.26 16.22
CA THR A 199 3.25 5.47 15.56
C THR A 199 3.09 5.42 14.06
N PHE A 200 3.58 6.44 13.36
CA PHE A 200 3.58 6.51 11.91
C PHE A 200 5.00 6.37 11.40
N VAL A 201 5.18 5.48 10.43
CA VAL A 201 6.40 5.28 9.65
C VAL A 201 6.28 6.17 8.43
N LEU A 202 7.04 7.27 8.39
CA LEU A 202 7.21 8.13 7.21
C LEU A 202 8.44 7.64 6.43
N ALA A 203 8.30 7.48 5.12
CA ALA A 203 9.37 7.00 4.26
C ALA A 203 9.30 7.61 2.85
N GLN A 204 10.33 7.34 2.06
CA GLN A 204 10.41 7.72 0.64
C GLN A 204 10.29 9.23 0.38
N LEU A 205 10.89 10.04 1.26
CA LEU A 205 10.98 11.47 1.00
C LEU A 205 11.99 11.73 -0.13
N PRO A 206 11.66 12.55 -1.15
CA PRO A 206 12.55 12.80 -2.27
C PRO A 206 13.93 13.30 -1.83
N PRO A 207 15.02 12.79 -2.43
CA PRO A 207 16.36 13.29 -2.17
C PRO A 207 16.52 14.79 -2.41
N SER A 208 15.84 15.34 -3.43
CA SER A 208 15.82 16.77 -3.73
C SER A 208 15.31 17.59 -2.53
N TRP A 209 14.22 17.16 -1.91
CA TRP A 209 13.65 17.82 -0.73
C TRP A 209 14.53 17.65 0.53
N THR A 210 15.08 16.46 0.77
CA THR A 210 15.90 16.20 1.98
C THR A 210 17.31 16.79 1.91
N LEU A 211 17.98 16.74 0.75
CA LEU A 211 19.41 17.05 0.62
C LEU A 211 19.69 18.50 0.19
N VAL A 212 18.94 19.05 -0.76
CA VAL A 212 19.22 20.38 -1.32
C VAL A 212 18.87 21.49 -0.34
N GLU A 213 17.88 21.26 0.52
CA GLU A 213 17.40 22.24 1.50
C GLU A 213 17.74 21.89 2.96
N LYS A 214 18.49 20.80 3.20
CA LYS A 214 18.79 20.26 4.55
C LYS A 214 17.55 20.17 5.44
N LYS A 215 16.40 19.83 4.87
CA LYS A 215 15.15 19.69 5.60
C LYS A 215 15.30 18.62 6.67
N VAL A 216 14.88 18.95 7.88
CA VAL A 216 14.87 18.03 9.01
C VAL A 216 13.43 17.65 9.28
N VAL A 217 13.15 16.35 9.28
CA VAL A 217 11.83 15.81 9.61
C VAL A 217 11.59 16.01 11.11
N ARG A 218 10.61 16.82 11.47
CA ARG A 218 10.17 17.07 12.86
C ARG A 218 8.81 16.45 13.19
N GLY A 219 8.16 15.88 12.18
CA GLY A 219 6.88 15.20 12.27
C GLY A 219 6.30 15.04 10.87
N LEU A 220 4.97 15.07 10.78
CA LEU A 220 4.23 15.06 9.51
C LEU A 220 3.93 16.48 8.99
N GLU A 221 4.46 17.51 9.65
CA GLU A 221 4.46 18.88 9.15
C GLU A 221 5.51 19.10 8.04
N ASP A 222 5.25 20.08 7.17
CA ASP A 222 6.16 20.54 6.10
C ASP A 222 6.60 19.47 5.08
N LEU A 223 5.77 18.45 4.83
CA LEU A 223 6.08 17.38 3.88
C LEU A 223 6.12 17.89 2.42
N PRO A 224 6.95 17.28 1.56
CA PRO A 224 7.04 17.66 0.15
C PRO A 224 5.71 17.41 -0.55
N CYS A 225 5.17 18.42 -1.23
CA CYS A 225 3.92 18.34 -1.99
C CYS A 225 2.66 17.93 -1.18
N LEU A 226 2.71 17.91 0.15
CA LEU A 226 1.57 17.50 0.98
C LEU A 226 1.46 18.36 2.23
N ASN A 227 0.40 19.16 2.30
CA ASN A 227 -0.01 19.84 3.52
C ASN A 227 -0.93 18.94 4.33
N LEU A 228 -0.72 18.89 5.65
CA LEU A 228 -1.53 18.13 6.58
C LEU A 228 -2.06 19.01 7.71
N SER A 229 -3.35 18.86 8.01
CA SER A 229 -3.92 19.25 9.30
C SER A 229 -4.12 18.01 10.16
N ILE A 230 -3.58 18.01 11.37
CA ILE A 230 -3.58 16.87 12.28
C ILE A 230 -4.38 17.25 13.53
N GLU A 231 -5.43 16.51 13.83
CA GLU A 231 -6.17 16.61 15.09
C GLU A 231 -5.85 15.38 15.95
N ALA A 232 -5.14 15.60 17.05
CA ALA A 232 -4.69 14.57 17.99
C ALA A 232 -5.02 14.99 19.43
N ASN A 233 -6.29 15.33 19.67
CA ASN A 233 -6.74 15.94 20.92
C ASN A 233 -6.43 15.04 22.12
N GLY A 234 -5.72 15.57 23.12
CA GLY A 234 -5.33 14.83 24.31
C GLY A 234 -4.17 13.85 24.12
N LEU A 235 -3.60 13.74 22.92
CA LEU A 235 -2.41 12.94 22.65
C LEU A 235 -1.14 13.79 22.73
N GLU A 236 -0.05 13.18 23.15
CA GLU A 236 1.24 13.85 23.33
C GLU A 236 2.21 13.48 22.21
N LYS A 237 2.49 14.45 21.31
CA LYS A 237 3.49 14.28 20.24
C LYS A 237 4.88 14.04 20.84
N GLN A 238 5.54 12.98 20.39
CA GLN A 238 6.89 12.62 20.79
C GLN A 238 7.94 13.22 19.84
N PRO A 239 9.20 13.38 20.29
CA PRO A 239 10.31 13.68 19.39
C PRO A 239 10.43 12.63 18.29
N VAL A 240 10.68 13.06 17.05
CA VAL A 240 10.90 12.14 15.93
C VAL A 240 12.11 11.27 16.20
N ILE A 241 11.91 9.96 16.09
CA ILE A 241 12.99 8.99 16.12
C ILE A 241 13.41 8.75 14.68
N TYR A 242 14.64 9.14 14.36
CA TYR A 242 15.23 8.91 13.06
C TYR A 242 15.46 7.41 12.89
N GLY A 243 14.79 6.83 11.89
CA GLY A 243 14.88 5.43 11.58
C GLY A 243 16.22 5.11 10.96
N THR A 244 16.71 3.94 11.32
CA THR A 244 17.75 3.23 10.59
C THR A 244 17.32 3.04 9.13
N SER A 245 18.27 2.94 8.20
CA SER A 245 17.94 2.53 6.82
C SER A 245 17.36 1.12 6.84
N VAL A 246 16.22 0.91 6.18
CA VAL A 246 15.64 -0.41 5.91
C VAL A 246 15.61 -0.57 4.40
N GLU A 247 16.37 -1.54 3.87
CA GLU A 247 16.45 -1.82 2.43
C GLU A 247 16.72 -0.53 1.64
N ASP A 248 17.76 0.21 2.05
CA ASP A 248 18.20 1.52 1.53
C ASP A 248 17.21 2.70 1.67
N ASN A 249 16.09 2.50 2.37
CA ASN A 249 15.12 3.57 2.61
C ASN A 249 15.26 4.18 4.00
N ARG A 250 15.32 5.52 4.03
CA ARG A 250 15.25 6.27 5.29
C ARG A 250 13.82 6.28 5.81
N VAL A 251 13.68 5.84 7.05
CA VAL A 251 12.41 5.79 7.76
C VAL A 251 12.43 6.81 8.90
N TYR A 252 11.29 7.39 9.23
CA TYR A 252 11.13 8.29 10.37
C TYR A 252 9.92 7.83 11.18
N ASN A 253 10.11 7.61 12.48
CA ASN A 253 9.02 7.26 13.38
C ASN A 253 8.46 8.53 14.01
N ILE A 254 7.18 8.75 13.79
CA ILE A 254 6.44 9.92 14.27
C ILE A 254 5.34 9.40 15.18
N SER A 255 5.48 9.66 16.48
CA SER A 255 4.63 9.02 17.49
C SER A 255 3.82 10.03 18.30
N TYR A 256 2.62 9.62 18.67
CA TYR A 256 1.70 10.33 19.56
C TYR A 256 1.29 9.37 20.68
N VAL A 257 1.64 9.69 21.91
CA VAL A 257 1.33 8.87 23.09
C VAL A 257 -0.05 9.22 23.61
N VAL A 258 -0.81 8.21 24.01
CA VAL A 258 -2.05 8.33 24.75
C VAL A 258 -1.67 8.42 26.24
N PRO A 259 -1.79 9.59 26.90
CA PRO A 259 -1.38 9.72 28.29
C PRO A 259 -2.24 8.84 29.20
N PRO A 260 -1.73 8.36 30.34
CA PRO A 260 -2.51 7.53 31.28
C PRO A 260 -3.76 8.22 31.85
N THR A 261 -3.81 9.56 31.77
CA THR A 261 -4.95 10.40 32.19
C THR A 261 -5.99 10.60 31.09
N PHE A 262 -5.73 10.08 29.89
CA PHE A 262 -6.65 10.17 28.76
C PHE A 262 -7.97 9.44 29.07
N SER A 263 -9.09 10.03 28.64
CA SER A 263 -10.42 9.46 28.80
C SER A 263 -11.15 9.45 27.46
N GLY A 264 -11.88 8.37 27.19
CA GLY A 264 -12.56 8.15 25.91
C GLY A 264 -11.74 7.30 24.95
N VAL A 265 -12.09 7.37 23.66
CA VAL A 265 -11.45 6.60 22.59
C VAL A 265 -10.29 7.43 21.99
N PRO A 266 -9.03 6.97 22.08
CA PRO A 266 -7.91 7.64 21.45
C PRO A 266 -8.11 7.70 19.95
N LYS A 267 -7.94 8.89 19.37
CA LYS A 267 -8.17 9.14 17.95
C LYS A 267 -7.16 10.15 17.42
N ILE A 268 -6.70 9.90 16.20
CA ILE A 268 -5.96 10.86 15.39
C ILE A 268 -6.64 11.02 14.03
N SER A 269 -6.81 12.26 13.60
CA SER A 269 -7.48 12.62 12.35
C SER A 269 -6.55 13.46 11.48
N PHE A 270 -6.58 13.17 10.18
CA PHE A 270 -5.80 13.86 9.17
C PHE A 270 -6.70 14.47 8.11
N LYS A 271 -6.38 15.70 7.69
CA LYS A 271 -6.85 16.31 6.44
C LYS A 271 -5.66 16.57 5.52
N PHE A 272 -5.81 16.25 4.26
CA PHE A 272 -4.76 16.27 3.25
C PHE A 272 -5.04 17.30 2.17
N GLU A 273 -4.04 18.12 1.86
CA GLU A 273 -4.05 19.00 0.69
C GLU A 273 -2.77 18.72 -0.11
N TYR A 274 -2.93 18.21 -1.33
CA TYR A 274 -1.82 18.03 -2.27
C TYR A 274 -1.47 19.39 -2.88
N THR A 275 -0.20 19.79 -2.81
CA THR A 275 0.24 21.16 -3.16
C THR A 275 1.06 21.24 -4.44
N CYS A 276 1.17 20.13 -5.15
CA CYS A 276 1.77 19.98 -6.48
C CYS A 276 0.69 19.48 -7.48
#